data_AF-A0A3D5R7D4-F1
#
_entry.id   AF-A0A3D5R7D4-F1
#
_cell.length_a   1.000
_cell.length_b   1.000
_cell.length_c   1.000
_cell.angle_alpha   90.00
_cell.angle_beta   90.00
_cell.angle_gamma   90.00
#
_symmetry.space_group_name_H-M   'P 1'
#
loop_
_entity.id
_entity.type
_entity.pdbx_description
1 polymer ?
#
loop_
_entity_poly.entity_id
_entity_poly.type
_entity_poly.pdbx_seq_one_letter_code
_entity_poly.pdbx_strand_id
1 'polypeptide(L)'
;MGAKAYTFKKAMSEEYRNIMKQVALNAKTLAKELSNLGFRIVTGGTDNHIVMVDLRPKNITGKQLDEALESVGITVNKNMIPNDPESPMVTSGVRIGTTAMTIKGAKEKEMKEIAYLIDEVAESINKNKDLNDIKVKVKVLANKFTLYEENL
;
A
#
# COMPACT_ATOMS: atom_id res chain seq x y z
N MET A 1 -24.85 16.84 9.78
CA MET A 1 -24.00 18.06 9.71
C MET A 1 -22.89 18.07 10.78
N GLY A 2 -23.15 17.68 12.03
CA GLY A 2 -22.15 17.71 13.12
C GLY A 2 -20.83 16.97 12.86
N ALA A 3 -20.86 15.73 12.33
CA ALA A 3 -19.63 14.97 12.04
C ALA A 3 -18.70 15.66 11.03
N LYS A 4 -19.25 16.37 10.04
CA LYS A 4 -18.46 17.15 9.06
C LYS A 4 -17.79 18.34 9.73
N ALA A 5 -18.51 19.06 10.59
CA ALA A 5 -17.95 20.19 11.35
C ALA A 5 -16.79 19.74 12.27
N TYR A 6 -16.97 18.62 12.97
CA TYR A 6 -15.90 18.02 13.77
C TYR A 6 -14.67 17.67 12.92
N THR A 7 -14.89 17.04 11.75
CA THR A 7 -13.81 16.66 10.83
C THR A 7 -13.05 17.90 10.32
N PHE A 8 -13.74 18.98 9.96
CA PHE A 8 -13.08 20.22 9.55
C PHE A 8 -12.27 20.86 10.66
N LYS A 9 -12.79 20.86 11.90
CA LYS A 9 -12.02 21.31 13.07
C LYS A 9 -10.75 20.50 13.26
N LYS A 10 -10.82 19.16 13.15
CA LYS A 10 -9.63 18.29 13.22
C LYS A 10 -8.66 18.55 12.06
N ALA A 11 -9.16 18.74 10.84
CA ALA A 11 -8.34 18.99 9.67
C ALA A 11 -7.54 20.31 9.74
N MET A 12 -8.00 21.27 10.55
CA MET A 12 -7.29 22.52 10.81
C MET A 12 -6.16 22.40 11.84
N SER A 13 -6.04 21.26 12.54
CA SER A 13 -5.04 21.08 13.59
C SER A 13 -3.62 20.91 13.04
N GLU A 14 -2.63 21.28 13.84
CA GLU A 14 -1.22 21.03 13.52
C GLU A 14 -0.90 19.52 13.45
N GLU A 15 -1.52 18.73 14.33
CA GLU A 15 -1.43 17.28 14.32
C GLU A 15 -1.85 16.70 12.96
N TYR A 16 -3.03 17.10 12.45
CA TYR A 16 -3.50 16.64 11.14
C TYR A 16 -2.55 17.05 10.01
N ARG A 17 -2.04 18.29 10.05
CA ARG A 17 -1.02 18.76 9.10
C ARG A 17 0.24 17.90 9.12
N ASN A 18 0.70 17.49 10.30
CA ASN A 18 1.87 16.63 10.45
C ASN A 18 1.61 15.21 9.96
N ILE A 19 0.42 14.64 10.23
CA ILE A 19 0.00 13.34 9.67
C ILE A 19 0.00 13.40 8.15
N MET A 20 -0.57 14.43 7.52
CA MET A 20 -0.60 14.55 6.05
C MET A 20 0.80 14.69 5.42
N LYS A 21 1.73 15.37 6.10
CA LYS A 21 3.15 15.38 5.67
C LYS A 21 3.75 13.98 5.71
N GLN A 22 3.51 13.22 6.79
CA GLN A 22 3.97 11.84 6.92
C GLN A 22 3.35 10.93 5.85
N VAL A 23 2.09 11.15 5.46
CA VAL A 23 1.43 10.36 4.40
C VAL A 23 2.20 10.47 3.08
N ALA A 24 2.60 11.70 2.71
CA ALA A 24 3.38 11.94 1.50
C ALA A 24 4.80 11.33 1.60
N LEU A 25 5.47 11.46 2.75
CA LEU A 25 6.79 10.84 2.99
C LEU A 25 6.73 9.31 2.89
N ASN A 26 5.69 8.72 3.47
CA ASN A 26 5.44 7.28 3.42
C ASN A 26 5.19 6.82 1.98
N ALA A 27 4.38 7.56 1.21
CA ALA A 27 4.10 7.23 -0.19
C ALA A 27 5.37 7.32 -1.05
N LYS A 28 6.20 8.35 -0.85
CA LYS A 28 7.51 8.48 -1.51
C LYS A 28 8.44 7.32 -1.17
N THR A 29 8.48 6.93 0.11
CA THR A 29 9.30 5.80 0.56
C THR A 29 8.83 4.49 -0.07
N LEU A 30 7.53 4.20 -0.02
CA LEU A 30 6.95 2.99 -0.60
C LEU A 30 7.22 2.91 -2.11
N ALA A 31 7.02 4.01 -2.84
CA ALA A 31 7.31 4.08 -4.28
C ALA A 31 8.79 3.80 -4.57
N LYS A 32 9.70 4.40 -3.79
CA LYS A 32 11.15 4.19 -3.94
C LYS A 32 11.53 2.73 -3.70
N GLU A 33 11.05 2.12 -2.62
CA GLU A 33 11.43 0.74 -2.31
C GLU A 33 10.83 -0.28 -3.29
N LEU A 34 9.57 -0.09 -3.71
CA LEU A 34 9.01 -0.93 -4.78
C LEU A 34 9.81 -0.77 -6.09
N SER A 35 10.25 0.44 -6.41
CA SER A 35 11.13 0.65 -7.56
C SER A 35 12.47 -0.09 -7.41
N ASN A 36 13.09 -0.07 -6.22
CA ASN A 36 14.32 -0.80 -5.93
C ASN A 36 14.14 -2.33 -6.07
N LEU A 37 12.93 -2.82 -5.80
CA LEU A 37 12.56 -4.24 -5.91
C LEU A 37 12.19 -4.66 -7.35
N GLY A 38 12.31 -3.74 -8.31
CA GLY A 38 12.08 -4.02 -9.73
C GLY A 38 10.63 -3.86 -10.20
N PHE A 39 9.76 -3.27 -9.37
CA PHE A 39 8.46 -2.81 -9.86
C PHE A 39 8.61 -1.50 -10.63
N ARG A 40 7.77 -1.26 -11.63
CA ARG A 40 7.74 0.03 -12.32
C ARG A 40 6.71 0.94 -11.64
N ILE A 41 7.14 2.11 -11.18
CA ILE A 41 6.22 3.17 -10.74
C ILE A 41 5.80 3.97 -11.98
N VAL A 42 4.50 4.11 -12.24
CA VAL A 42 3.97 4.63 -13.52
C VAL A 42 4.56 5.99 -13.90
N THR A 43 4.75 6.88 -12.93
CA THR A 43 5.35 8.21 -13.10
C THR A 43 6.79 8.32 -12.54
N GLY A 44 7.39 7.22 -12.12
CA GLY A 44 8.71 7.19 -11.47
C GLY A 44 8.72 7.60 -10.00
N GLY A 45 7.58 7.98 -9.42
CA GLY A 45 7.47 8.39 -8.02
C GLY A 45 6.03 8.77 -7.65
N THR A 46 5.89 9.58 -6.61
CA THR A 46 4.60 10.17 -6.22
C THR A 46 4.79 11.45 -5.43
N ASP A 47 3.86 12.40 -5.57
CA ASP A 47 3.79 13.63 -4.78
C ASP A 47 2.52 13.70 -3.91
N ASN A 48 1.75 12.62 -3.85
CA ASN A 48 0.54 12.53 -3.04
C ASN A 48 0.53 11.24 -2.20
N HIS A 49 -0.65 10.79 -1.79
CA HIS A 49 -0.85 9.65 -0.89
C HIS A 49 -0.95 8.29 -1.60
N ILE A 50 -0.84 8.28 -2.94
CA ILE A 50 -1.08 7.12 -3.80
C ILE A 50 0.20 6.76 -4.56
N VAL A 51 0.49 5.46 -4.65
CA VAL A 51 1.52 4.88 -5.50
C VAL A 51 0.82 4.03 -6.56
N MET A 52 1.08 4.34 -7.84
CA MET A 52 0.59 3.56 -8.97
C MET A 52 1.71 2.66 -9.48
N VAL A 53 1.50 1.35 -9.40
CA VAL A 53 2.50 0.33 -9.69
C VAL A 53 2.10 -0.44 -10.94
N ASP A 54 3.04 -0.55 -11.87
CA ASP A 54 2.97 -1.40 -13.05
C ASP A 54 3.69 -2.72 -12.77
N LEU A 55 2.95 -3.82 -12.92
CA LEU A 55 3.37 -5.17 -12.56
C LEU A 55 3.96 -5.96 -13.72
N ARG A 56 3.94 -5.41 -14.95
CA ARG A 56 4.50 -6.09 -16.14
C ARG A 56 5.97 -6.50 -15.98
N PRO A 57 6.86 -5.71 -15.34
CA PRO A 57 8.24 -6.15 -15.07
C PRO A 57 8.34 -7.42 -14.20
N LYS A 58 7.31 -7.71 -13.40
CA LYS A 58 7.21 -8.91 -12.55
C LYS A 58 6.46 -10.06 -13.23
N ASN A 59 5.96 -9.86 -14.46
CA ASN A 59 5.16 -10.82 -15.22
C ASN A 59 3.92 -11.35 -14.48
N ILE A 60 3.25 -10.49 -13.71
CA ILE A 60 2.00 -10.81 -13.01
C ILE A 60 0.94 -9.76 -13.31
N THR A 61 -0.33 -10.15 -13.21
CA THR A 61 -1.48 -9.25 -13.37
C THR A 61 -1.88 -8.60 -12.06
N GLY A 62 -2.61 -7.49 -12.15
CA GLY A 62 -3.20 -6.81 -10.99
C GLY A 62 -4.13 -7.74 -10.21
N LYS A 63 -4.95 -8.53 -10.89
CA LYS A 63 -5.82 -9.54 -10.26
C LYS A 63 -5.04 -10.59 -9.46
N GLN A 64 -3.97 -11.16 -10.02
CA GLN A 64 -3.16 -12.15 -9.31
C GLN A 64 -2.53 -11.57 -8.04
N LEU A 65 -1.98 -10.36 -8.13
CA LEU A 65 -1.35 -9.72 -6.97
C LEU A 65 -2.38 -9.33 -5.90
N ASP A 66 -3.53 -8.79 -6.31
CA ASP A 66 -4.65 -8.41 -5.44
C ASP A 66 -5.14 -9.61 -4.61
N GLU A 67 -5.44 -10.73 -5.27
CA GLU A 67 -5.92 -11.96 -4.61
C GLU A 67 -4.85 -12.59 -3.70
N ALA A 68 -3.59 -12.62 -4.14
CA ALA A 68 -2.49 -13.17 -3.34
C ALA A 68 -2.21 -12.34 -2.09
N LEU A 69 -2.19 -11.00 -2.21
CA LEU A 69 -2.03 -10.10 -1.08
C LEU A 69 -3.20 -10.21 -0.09
N GLU A 70 -4.43 -10.32 -0.60
CA GLU A 70 -5.61 -10.48 0.25
C GLU A 70 -5.52 -11.76 1.10
N SER A 71 -5.02 -12.87 0.52
CA SER A 71 -4.86 -14.15 1.24
C SER A 71 -3.92 -14.08 2.45
N VAL A 72 -2.96 -13.15 2.45
CA VAL A 72 -2.02 -12.89 3.55
C VAL A 72 -2.44 -11.73 4.45
N GLY A 73 -3.54 -11.04 4.14
CA GLY A 73 -4.06 -9.92 4.93
C GLY A 73 -3.56 -8.54 4.52
N ILE A 74 -3.04 -8.38 3.30
CA ILE A 74 -2.72 -7.08 2.71
C ILE A 74 -3.80 -6.73 1.68
N THR A 75 -4.45 -5.57 1.83
CA THR A 75 -5.46 -5.12 0.86
C THR A 75 -4.88 -4.02 -0.04
N VAL A 76 -4.98 -4.24 -1.35
CA VAL A 76 -4.68 -3.23 -2.37
C VAL A 76 -5.88 -3.09 -3.31
N ASN A 77 -5.72 -2.32 -4.39
CA ASN A 77 -6.73 -2.23 -5.43
C ASN A 77 -6.06 -2.47 -6.77
N LYS A 78 -6.40 -3.57 -7.46
CA LYS A 78 -6.07 -3.74 -8.88
C LYS A 78 -6.60 -2.54 -9.68
N ASN A 79 -5.77 -2.02 -10.57
CA ASN A 79 -6.04 -0.75 -11.26
C ASN A 79 -5.41 -0.74 -12.64
N MET A 80 -6.12 -0.18 -13.62
CA MET A 80 -5.57 -0.01 -14.95
C MET A 80 -4.44 1.00 -14.95
N ILE A 81 -3.43 0.76 -15.79
CA ILE A 81 -2.33 1.68 -16.03
C ILE A 81 -2.43 2.31 -17.43
N PRO A 82 -1.68 3.38 -17.74
CA PRO A 82 -1.65 3.91 -19.10
C PRO A 82 -1.25 2.84 -20.12
N ASN A 83 -2.03 2.71 -21.19
CA ASN A 83 -1.87 1.68 -22.23
C ASN A 83 -1.85 0.26 -21.64
N ASP A 84 -2.81 -0.04 -20.74
CA ASP A 84 -2.95 -1.36 -20.15
C ASP A 84 -3.29 -2.41 -21.22
N PRO A 85 -2.47 -3.46 -21.40
CA PRO A 85 -2.80 -4.56 -22.31
C PRO A 85 -3.90 -5.49 -21.75
N GLU A 86 -4.13 -5.47 -20.44
CA GLU A 86 -5.09 -6.34 -19.77
C GLU A 86 -6.48 -5.72 -19.69
N SER A 87 -7.50 -6.57 -19.54
CA SER A 87 -8.88 -6.10 -19.38
C SER A 87 -9.10 -5.38 -18.04
N PRO A 88 -10.15 -4.54 -17.90
CA PRO A 88 -10.48 -3.88 -16.63
C PRO A 88 -10.71 -4.82 -15.43
N MET A 89 -11.04 -6.09 -15.69
CA MET A 89 -11.23 -7.11 -14.63
C MET A 89 -9.93 -7.77 -14.18
N VAL A 90 -8.86 -7.66 -14.99
CA VAL A 90 -7.56 -8.30 -14.74
C VAL A 90 -6.51 -7.25 -14.38
N THR A 91 -6.35 -6.22 -15.22
CA THR A 91 -5.42 -5.08 -15.11
C THR A 91 -3.93 -5.47 -15.05
N SER A 92 -3.05 -4.55 -15.44
CA SER A 92 -1.58 -4.72 -15.33
C SER A 92 -0.97 -4.01 -14.13
N GLY A 93 -1.77 -3.42 -13.26
CA GLY A 93 -1.28 -2.60 -12.16
C GLY A 93 -2.08 -2.69 -10.87
N VAL A 94 -1.52 -2.06 -9.83
CA VAL A 94 -2.18 -1.86 -8.54
C VAL A 94 -1.98 -0.43 -8.05
N ARG A 95 -2.98 0.04 -7.33
CA ARG A 95 -2.99 1.34 -6.66
C ARG A 95 -2.91 1.14 -5.16
N ILE A 96 -1.88 1.72 -4.54
CA ILE A 96 -1.62 1.56 -3.10
C ILE A 96 -1.67 2.93 -2.43
N GLY A 97 -2.43 3.06 -1.35
CA GLY A 97 -2.54 4.29 -0.56
C GLY A 97 -1.86 4.15 0.81
N THR A 98 -1.21 5.22 1.30
CA THR A 98 -0.48 5.18 2.58
C THR A 98 -1.24 5.78 3.76
N THR A 99 -2.37 6.45 3.52
CA THR A 99 -3.12 7.21 4.53
C THR A 99 -3.54 6.35 5.73
N ALA A 100 -4.12 5.18 5.48
CA ALA A 100 -4.65 4.31 6.53
C ALA A 100 -3.55 3.84 7.50
N MET A 101 -2.41 3.40 6.96
CA MET A 101 -1.27 2.97 7.77
C MET A 101 -0.62 4.14 8.51
N THR A 102 -0.53 5.31 7.86
CA THR A 102 0.07 6.50 8.48
C THR A 102 -0.74 7.00 9.67
N ILE A 103 -2.07 7.02 9.57
CA ILE A 103 -2.96 7.39 10.69
C ILE A 103 -2.76 6.46 11.89
N LYS A 104 -2.42 5.19 11.64
CA LYS A 104 -2.09 4.20 12.67
C LYS A 104 -0.70 4.37 13.28
N GLY A 105 0.11 5.29 12.76
CA GLY A 105 1.46 5.57 13.25
C GLY A 105 2.59 4.95 12.43
N ALA A 106 2.28 4.30 11.30
CA ALA A 106 3.31 3.77 10.41
C ALA A 106 4.17 4.90 9.82
N LYS A 107 5.46 4.66 9.71
CA LYS A 107 6.44 5.57 9.14
C LYS A 107 7.21 4.90 8.00
N GLU A 108 8.27 5.56 7.54
CA GLU A 108 9.10 5.12 6.42
C GLU A 108 9.63 3.70 6.65
N LYS A 109 10.02 3.35 7.88
CA LYS A 109 10.51 2.01 8.23
C LYS A 109 9.49 0.93 7.89
N GLU A 110 8.22 1.13 8.25
CA GLU A 110 7.17 0.16 7.98
C GLU A 110 6.75 0.19 6.51
N MET A 111 6.88 1.32 5.80
CA MET A 111 6.68 1.35 4.34
C MET A 111 7.72 0.50 3.61
N LYS A 112 8.97 0.47 4.10
CA LYS A 112 9.99 -0.46 3.58
C LYS A 112 9.60 -1.91 3.83
N GLU A 113 9.20 -2.25 5.06
CA GLU A 113 8.75 -3.59 5.43
C GLU A 113 7.55 -4.04 4.56
N ILE A 114 6.58 -3.16 4.33
CA ILE A 114 5.44 -3.43 3.44
C ILE A 114 5.88 -3.65 1.99
N ALA A 115 6.82 -2.86 1.46
CA ALA A 115 7.35 -3.05 0.11
C ALA A 115 7.98 -4.44 -0.05
N TYR A 116 8.77 -4.88 0.93
CA TYR A 116 9.36 -6.23 0.92
C TYR A 116 8.32 -7.33 1.00
N LEU A 117 7.28 -7.18 1.84
CA LEU A 117 6.19 -8.17 1.91
C LEU A 117 5.43 -8.27 0.59
N ILE A 118 5.17 -7.14 -0.09
CA ILE A 118 4.53 -7.12 -1.41
C ILE A 118 5.40 -7.86 -2.44
N ASP A 119 6.71 -7.63 -2.42
CA ASP A 119 7.64 -8.32 -3.32
C ASP A 119 7.73 -9.82 -3.05
N GLU A 120 7.81 -10.23 -1.77
CA GLU A 120 7.79 -11.65 -1.39
C GLU A 120 6.53 -12.36 -1.91
N VAL A 121 5.36 -11.71 -1.84
CA VAL A 121 4.11 -12.25 -2.41
C VAL A 121 4.19 -12.33 -3.93
N ALA A 122 4.62 -11.26 -4.60
CA ALA A 122 4.75 -11.24 -6.05
C ALA A 122 5.68 -12.35 -6.58
N GLU A 123 6.82 -12.56 -5.93
CA GLU A 123 7.76 -13.63 -6.26
C GLU A 123 7.19 -15.03 -5.98
N SER A 124 6.32 -15.15 -4.99
CA SER A 124 5.69 -16.43 -4.62
C SER A 124 4.62 -16.86 -5.63
N ILE A 125 3.91 -15.91 -6.26
CA ILE A 125 2.99 -16.19 -7.37
C ILE A 125 3.72 -16.90 -8.51
N ASN A 126 4.88 -16.38 -8.92
CA ASN A 126 5.67 -16.97 -10.01
C ASN A 126 6.25 -18.36 -9.67
N LYS A 127 6.49 -18.62 -8.38
CA LYS A 127 7.12 -19.86 -7.89
C LYS A 127 6.12 -20.87 -7.33
N ASN A 128 4.83 -20.58 -7.33
CA ASN A 128 3.77 -21.36 -6.67
C ASN A 128 4.13 -21.75 -5.23
N LYS A 129 4.70 -20.80 -4.48
CA LYS A 129 5.11 -21.02 -3.09
C LYS A 129 3.95 -20.79 -2.13
N ASP A 130 3.99 -21.51 -1.01
CA ASP A 130 3.09 -21.29 0.12
C ASP A 130 3.32 -19.89 0.72
N LEU A 131 2.22 -19.23 1.07
CA LEU A 131 2.18 -17.87 1.62
C LEU A 131 2.04 -17.84 3.14
N ASN A 132 1.98 -18.99 3.82
CA ASN A 132 1.79 -19.09 5.26
C ASN A 132 2.82 -18.29 6.08
N ASP A 133 4.11 -18.36 5.73
CA ASP A 133 5.16 -17.59 6.42
C ASP A 133 4.97 -16.08 6.25
N ILE A 134 4.58 -15.65 5.04
CA ILE A 134 4.31 -14.24 4.75
C ILE A 134 3.10 -13.76 5.55
N LYS A 135 2.05 -14.57 5.65
CA LYS A 135 0.86 -14.27 6.46
C LYS A 135 1.19 -14.06 7.93
N VAL A 136 2.12 -14.85 8.49
CA VAL A 136 2.62 -14.65 9.85
C VAL A 136 3.34 -13.32 9.99
N LYS A 137 4.25 -12.98 9.05
CA LYS A 137 4.95 -11.68 9.05
C LYS A 137 3.98 -10.50 8.96
N VAL A 138 2.98 -10.57 8.07
CA VAL A 138 1.93 -9.55 7.93
C VAL A 138 1.18 -9.37 9.25
N LYS A 139 0.80 -10.47 9.90
CA LYS A 139 0.10 -10.41 11.20
C LYS A 139 0.96 -9.76 12.29
N VAL A 140 2.26 -10.09 12.34
CA VAL A 140 3.20 -9.46 13.29
C VAL A 140 3.32 -7.96 13.04
N LEU A 141 3.41 -7.53 11.77
CA LEU A 141 3.45 -6.11 11.43
C LEU A 141 2.13 -5.41 11.79
N ALA A 142 0.99 -6.01 11.46
CA ALA A 142 -0.33 -5.45 11.74
C ALA A 142 -0.57 -5.28 13.26
N ASN A 143 -0.11 -6.23 14.08
CA ASN A 143 -0.24 -6.18 15.53
C ASN A 143 0.56 -5.06 16.21
N LYS A 144 1.50 -4.41 15.51
CA LYS A 144 2.18 -3.20 16.03
C LYS A 144 1.25 -1.99 16.10
N PHE A 145 0.09 -2.05 15.43
CA PHE A 145 -0.81 -0.93 15.23
C PHE A 145 -2.20 -1.18 15.83
N THR A 146 -2.57 -0.44 16.87
CA THR A 146 -3.88 -0.56 17.51
C THR A 146 -5.01 -0.05 16.60
N LEU A 147 -6.20 -0.65 16.68
CA LEU A 147 -7.35 -0.30 15.83
C LEU A 147 -8.02 1.01 16.26
N TYR A 148 -8.15 1.25 17.58
CA TYR A 148 -8.69 2.45 18.20
C TYR A 148 -8.03 2.62 19.59
N GLU A 149 -7.85 3.85 20.06
CA GLU A 149 -7.72 4.09 21.50
C GLU A 149 -9.12 3.89 22.12
N GLU A 150 -9.23 3.17 23.24
CA GLU A 150 -10.52 2.92 23.93
C GLU A 150 -11.22 4.20 24.44
N ASN A 151 -10.59 5.36 24.29
CA ASN A 151 -11.12 6.65 24.75
C ASN A 151 -11.66 7.46 23.57
N LEU A 152 -12.87 7.11 23.11
CA LEU A 152 -13.75 7.99 22.33
C LEU A 152 -14.86 8.54 23.23
#